data_AF-A0A9W7W9P7-F1
#
_entry.id   AF-A0A9W7W9P7-F1
#
_cell.length_a   1.000
_cell.length_b   1.000
_cell.length_c   1.000
_cell.angle_alpha   90.00
_cell.angle_beta   90.00
_cell.angle_gamma   90.00
#
_symmetry.space_group_name_H-M   'P 1'
#
loop_
_entity.id
_entity.type
_entity.pdbx_description
1 polymer ?
#
loop_
_entity_poly.entity_id
_entity_poly.type
_entity_poly.pdbx_seq_one_letter_code
_entity_poly.pdbx_strand_id
1 'polypeptide(L)'
;MSEIKQEELNSTNQNVEKADETDWAAAKAHYENLKSKKPRPPKPKNAVTIAVSSRTLFDMVKDRKVFEEEGLEKYVEYQQEHENEPLKPGSAFPFVKALMTVNERLRTLYPDSEELFDIVLMTNNHAQVGVRLMNSINHYDLTIERFCMTGGQSPIGYLKAYMTNLYLSKDTKKVQEAIEEGIAAAIMYKPDMMMELSETQLRVAFDGDAVLFSDESEIIVKQHGLDTFFEHEKQHENKPLAQGPLKCFLEALGKLQKKIYAKNERLDCPIRTFLVTARSAASSGARVLKTLRSWGLEIDEALFLAGAPKGPLLQKIRPHIFFDDQMFHIEGAKEMGTIAAHVPYGIGQKYNKGKLIEQPEKLQK
;
A
#
# COMPACT_ATOMS: atom_id res chain seq x y z
N MET A 1 -59.23 -18.53 22.24
CA MET A 1 -59.08 -17.40 21.30
C MET A 1 -57.67 -16.85 21.41
N SER A 2 -56.68 -17.40 20.69
CA SER A 2 -55.36 -16.77 20.51
C SER A 2 -54.43 -17.69 19.69
N GLU A 3 -54.66 -17.82 18.38
CA GLU A 3 -53.68 -18.47 17.48
C GLU A 3 -53.60 -17.81 16.08
N ILE A 4 -54.26 -16.66 15.87
CA ILE A 4 -54.36 -16.01 14.53
C ILE A 4 -53.39 -14.81 14.38
N LYS A 5 -52.43 -14.57 15.29
CA LYS A 5 -51.59 -13.35 15.27
C LYS A 5 -50.09 -13.53 15.03
N GLN A 6 -49.59 -14.74 14.79
CA GLN A 6 -48.14 -14.95 14.51
C GLN A 6 -47.82 -15.20 13.04
N GLU A 7 -48.72 -15.78 12.25
CA GLU A 7 -48.45 -16.04 10.82
C GLU A 7 -48.52 -14.76 9.97
N GLU A 8 -49.45 -13.84 10.25
CA GLU A 8 -49.54 -12.56 9.51
C GLU A 8 -48.35 -11.62 9.78
N LEU A 9 -47.73 -11.67 10.96
CA LEU A 9 -46.55 -10.86 11.29
C LEU A 9 -45.28 -11.39 10.60
N ASN A 10 -45.15 -12.71 10.45
CA ASN A 10 -44.02 -13.32 9.72
C ASN A 10 -44.17 -13.18 8.20
N SER A 11 -45.39 -13.27 7.66
CA SER A 11 -45.62 -13.06 6.21
C SER A 11 -45.40 -11.60 5.82
N THR A 12 -45.71 -10.65 6.70
CA THR A 12 -45.50 -9.21 6.44
C THR A 12 -44.01 -8.86 6.47
N ASN A 13 -43.23 -9.36 7.44
CA ASN A 13 -41.77 -9.15 7.47
C ASN A 13 -41.04 -9.81 6.30
N GLN A 14 -41.41 -11.03 5.90
CA GLN A 14 -40.81 -11.67 4.72
C GLN A 14 -41.17 -10.97 3.41
N ASN A 15 -42.36 -10.37 3.32
CA ASN A 15 -42.76 -9.60 2.14
C ASN A 15 -42.11 -8.21 2.10
N VAL A 16 -41.83 -7.59 3.25
CA VAL A 16 -41.08 -6.32 3.33
C VAL A 16 -39.60 -6.55 3.01
N GLU A 17 -38.95 -7.58 3.56
CA GLU A 17 -37.56 -7.93 3.23
C GLU A 17 -37.40 -8.31 1.74
N LYS A 18 -38.35 -9.07 1.18
CA LYS A 18 -38.35 -9.37 -0.26
C LYS A 18 -38.61 -8.14 -1.12
N ALA A 19 -39.51 -7.24 -0.71
CA ALA A 19 -39.79 -6.00 -1.42
C ALA A 19 -38.55 -5.09 -1.46
N ASP A 20 -37.87 -4.93 -0.33
CA ASP A 20 -36.62 -4.16 -0.19
C ASP A 20 -35.47 -4.78 -1.00
N GLU A 21 -35.35 -6.12 -1.06
CA GLU A 21 -34.37 -6.79 -1.94
C GLU A 21 -34.68 -6.57 -3.43
N THR A 22 -35.95 -6.62 -3.84
CA THR A 22 -36.34 -6.30 -5.23
C THR A 22 -36.10 -4.84 -5.59
N ASP A 23 -36.33 -3.91 -4.66
CA ASP A 23 -36.09 -2.49 -4.87
C ASP A 23 -34.58 -2.20 -4.96
N TRP A 24 -33.77 -2.84 -4.11
CA TRP A 24 -32.31 -2.74 -4.19
C TRP A 24 -31.74 -3.36 -5.48
N ALA A 25 -32.26 -4.51 -5.91
CA ALA A 25 -31.86 -5.14 -7.17
C ALA A 25 -32.23 -4.29 -8.39
N ALA A 26 -33.41 -3.67 -8.39
CA ALA A 26 -33.86 -2.75 -9.43
C ALA A 26 -33.03 -1.45 -9.44
N ALA A 27 -32.77 -0.85 -8.28
CA ALA A 27 -31.92 0.33 -8.13
C ALA A 27 -30.48 0.04 -8.59
N LYS A 28 -29.95 -1.15 -8.26
CA LYS A 28 -28.64 -1.61 -8.72
C LYS A 28 -28.59 -1.79 -10.24
N ALA A 29 -29.60 -2.43 -10.84
CA ALA A 29 -29.67 -2.59 -12.29
C ALA A 29 -29.79 -1.23 -13.01
N HIS A 30 -30.56 -0.30 -12.45
CA HIS A 30 -30.66 1.06 -12.96
C HIS A 30 -29.30 1.79 -12.89
N TYR A 31 -28.62 1.73 -11.75
CA TYR A 31 -27.28 2.30 -11.58
C TYR A 31 -26.27 1.66 -12.54
N GLU A 32 -26.28 0.34 -12.68
CA GLU A 32 -25.41 -0.38 -13.60
C GLU A 32 -25.63 0.02 -15.07
N ASN A 33 -26.83 0.49 -15.44
CA ASN A 33 -27.15 0.98 -16.80
C ASN A 33 -26.80 2.45 -17.08
N LEU A 34 -26.39 3.25 -16.08
CA LEU A 34 -26.04 4.68 -16.28
C LEU A 34 -24.76 4.87 -17.11
N LYS A 35 -24.87 5.38 -18.34
CA LYS A 35 -23.70 5.63 -19.19
C LYS A 35 -22.86 6.80 -18.66
N SER A 36 -21.55 6.61 -18.53
CA SER A 36 -20.57 7.66 -18.17
C SER A 36 -19.43 7.68 -19.18
N LYS A 37 -18.86 8.87 -19.43
CA LYS A 37 -17.64 9.03 -20.24
C LYS A 37 -16.37 8.67 -19.45
N LYS A 38 -16.41 8.70 -18.12
CA LYS A 38 -15.31 8.27 -17.25
C LYS A 38 -15.43 6.77 -16.96
N PRO A 39 -14.33 5.98 -17.01
CA PRO A 39 -14.36 4.59 -16.63
C PRO A 39 -14.82 4.45 -15.17
N ARG A 40 -15.80 3.58 -14.91
CA ARG A 40 -16.26 3.34 -13.54
C ARG A 40 -15.13 2.71 -12.70
N PRO A 41 -15.02 3.07 -11.41
CA PRO A 41 -14.11 2.38 -10.51
C PRO A 41 -14.50 0.89 -10.41
N PRO A 42 -13.53 -0.01 -10.24
CA PRO A 42 -13.82 -1.43 -10.06
C PRO A 42 -14.60 -1.67 -8.76
N LYS A 43 -15.33 -2.78 -8.68
CA LYS A 43 -15.99 -3.16 -7.41
C LYS A 43 -14.90 -3.52 -6.39
N PRO A 44 -14.99 -3.02 -5.14
CA PRO A 44 -13.91 -3.16 -4.16
C PRO A 44 -13.42 -4.60 -3.94
N LYS A 45 -14.36 -5.56 -3.92
CA LYS A 45 -14.09 -6.99 -3.72
C LYS A 45 -13.20 -7.64 -4.81
N ASN A 46 -13.11 -7.02 -5.98
CA ASN A 46 -12.37 -7.53 -7.14
C ASN A 46 -11.08 -6.74 -7.40
N ALA A 47 -10.95 -5.56 -6.79
CA ALA A 47 -9.88 -4.62 -7.05
C ALA A 47 -8.68 -4.84 -6.12
N VAL A 48 -7.52 -4.36 -6.57
CA VAL A 48 -6.35 -4.18 -5.71
C VAL A 48 -6.44 -2.78 -5.10
N THR A 49 -6.90 -2.71 -3.85
CA THR A 49 -7.17 -1.44 -3.18
C THR A 49 -5.90 -0.83 -2.61
N ILE A 50 -5.53 0.36 -3.08
CA ILE A 50 -4.39 1.15 -2.63
C ILE A 50 -4.93 2.38 -1.90
N ALA A 51 -4.78 2.40 -0.58
CA ALA A 51 -5.13 3.56 0.22
C ALA A 51 -3.93 4.50 0.35
N VAL A 52 -4.11 5.77 -0.01
CA VAL A 52 -3.06 6.80 0.11
C VAL A 52 -3.52 7.93 1.01
N SER A 53 -2.68 8.35 1.95
CA SER A 53 -2.99 9.52 2.77
C SER A 53 -2.97 10.81 1.95
N SER A 54 -3.79 11.81 2.29
CA SER A 54 -3.74 13.11 1.59
C SER A 54 -2.33 13.75 1.61
N ARG A 55 -1.57 13.57 2.70
CA ARG A 55 -0.20 14.11 2.87
C ARG A 55 0.88 13.33 2.12
N THR A 56 0.58 12.11 1.67
CA THR A 56 1.47 11.36 0.76
C THR A 56 1.13 11.67 -0.68
N LEU A 57 -0.15 11.78 -1.03
CA LEU A 57 -0.55 12.12 -2.39
C LEU A 57 -0.19 13.56 -2.77
N PHE A 58 -0.39 14.50 -1.87
CA PHE A 58 -0.11 15.92 -2.07
C PHE A 58 0.91 16.46 -1.06
N ASP A 59 1.65 17.47 -1.48
CA ASP A 59 2.49 18.27 -0.60
C ASP A 59 1.62 19.26 0.17
N MET A 60 1.46 18.96 1.47
CA MET A 60 0.66 19.73 2.40
C MET A 60 1.50 20.23 3.59
N VAL A 61 2.81 20.45 3.38
CA VAL A 61 3.72 20.86 4.47
C VAL A 61 3.32 22.22 5.05
N LYS A 62 2.98 23.20 4.20
CA LYS A 62 2.53 24.53 4.64
C LYS A 62 1.21 24.45 5.39
N ASP A 63 0.27 23.70 4.84
CA ASP A 63 -1.07 23.48 5.37
C ASP A 63 -1.01 22.83 6.76
N ARG A 64 -0.11 21.86 6.94
CA ARG A 64 0.13 21.22 8.22
C ARG A 64 0.70 22.19 9.25
N LYS A 65 1.58 23.10 8.83
CA LYS A 65 2.14 24.12 9.73
C LYS A 65 1.04 25.02 10.30
N VAL A 66 0.08 25.44 9.47
CA VAL A 66 -1.11 26.19 9.93
C VAL A 66 -1.90 25.38 10.97
N PHE A 67 -2.15 24.09 10.71
CA PHE A 67 -2.84 23.23 11.69
C PHE A 67 -2.09 23.09 13.02
N GLU A 68 -0.77 22.90 12.97
CA GLU A 68 0.06 22.68 14.16
C GLU A 68 0.27 23.96 14.98
N GLU A 69 0.34 25.13 14.33
CA GLU A 69 0.58 26.42 15.00
C GLU A 69 -0.70 27.16 15.38
N GLU A 70 -1.75 27.08 14.55
CA GLU A 70 -2.97 27.90 14.67
C GLU A 70 -4.24 27.10 14.97
N GLY A 71 -4.18 25.77 14.92
CA GLY A 71 -5.30 24.89 15.25
C GLY A 71 -6.22 24.54 14.08
N LEU A 72 -7.29 23.79 14.39
CA LEU A 72 -8.18 23.20 13.39
C LEU A 72 -9.01 24.25 12.64
N GLU A 73 -9.54 25.24 13.36
CA GLU A 73 -10.42 26.27 12.81
C GLU A 73 -9.69 27.11 11.76
N LYS A 74 -8.48 27.59 12.10
CA LYS A 74 -7.62 28.34 11.18
C LYS A 74 -7.15 27.50 10.00
N TYR A 75 -6.85 26.23 10.22
CA TYR A 75 -6.56 25.30 9.15
C TYR A 75 -7.73 25.15 8.17
N VAL A 76 -8.96 25.01 8.67
CA VAL A 76 -10.16 24.88 7.82
C VAL A 76 -10.40 26.15 7.01
N GLU A 77 -10.32 27.33 7.64
CA GLU A 77 -10.41 28.63 6.96
C GLU A 77 -9.37 28.73 5.83
N TYR A 78 -8.11 28.41 6.13
CA TYR A 78 -7.02 28.42 5.15
C TYR A 78 -7.31 27.48 3.95
N GLN A 79 -7.84 26.28 4.21
CA GLN A 79 -8.18 25.33 3.13
C GLN A 79 -9.32 25.82 2.24
N GLN A 80 -10.30 26.53 2.82
CA GLN A 80 -11.43 27.10 2.08
C GLN A 80 -10.99 28.28 1.22
N GLU A 81 -10.18 29.20 1.76
CA GLU A 81 -9.66 30.35 1.01
C GLU A 81 -8.83 29.93 -0.21
N HIS A 82 -8.12 28.81 -0.10
CA HIS A 82 -7.25 28.28 -1.16
C HIS A 82 -7.88 27.09 -1.91
N GLU A 83 -9.20 26.87 -1.82
CA GLU A 83 -9.85 25.66 -2.35
C GLU A 83 -9.67 25.46 -3.86
N ASN A 84 -9.48 26.57 -4.60
CA ASN A 84 -9.28 26.57 -6.05
C ASN A 84 -7.79 26.57 -6.44
N GLU A 85 -6.89 26.55 -5.47
CA GLU A 85 -5.45 26.43 -5.70
C GLU A 85 -5.01 24.96 -5.58
N PRO A 86 -4.62 24.32 -6.70
CA PRO A 86 -4.22 22.92 -6.67
C PRO A 86 -3.00 22.69 -5.76
N LEU A 87 -3.08 21.67 -4.92
CA LEU A 87 -1.97 21.24 -4.08
C LEU A 87 -0.83 20.70 -4.96
N LYS A 88 0.42 20.87 -4.52
CA LYS A 88 1.56 20.35 -5.29
C LYS A 88 1.67 18.82 -5.17
N PRO A 89 2.26 18.12 -6.15
CA PRO A 89 2.45 16.66 -6.08
C PRO A 89 3.30 16.20 -4.89
N GLY A 90 2.77 15.23 -4.14
CA GLY A 90 3.41 14.60 -2.99
C GLY A 90 4.33 13.41 -3.37
N SER A 91 4.69 12.60 -2.37
CA SER A 91 5.57 11.43 -2.54
C SER A 91 4.90 10.26 -3.26
N ALA A 92 3.58 10.06 -3.06
CA ALA A 92 2.83 8.98 -3.70
C ALA A 92 2.35 9.33 -5.12
N PHE A 93 2.46 10.59 -5.53
CA PHE A 93 1.86 11.06 -6.78
C PHE A 93 2.39 10.30 -8.02
N PRO A 94 3.71 10.09 -8.20
CA PRO A 94 4.21 9.36 -9.36
C PRO A 94 3.82 7.87 -9.35
N PHE A 95 3.77 7.27 -8.15
CA PHE A 95 3.27 5.90 -7.97
C PHE A 95 1.79 5.79 -8.36
N VAL A 96 0.95 6.74 -7.95
CA VAL A 96 -0.47 6.79 -8.34
C VAL A 96 -0.64 6.93 -9.85
N LYS A 97 0.15 7.78 -10.52
CA LYS A 97 0.13 7.88 -11.99
C LYS A 97 0.52 6.55 -12.65
N ALA A 98 1.53 5.86 -12.14
CA ALA A 98 1.93 4.55 -12.68
C ALA A 98 0.85 3.47 -12.47
N LEU A 99 0.14 3.47 -11.34
CA LEU A 99 -1.03 2.59 -11.14
C LEU A 99 -2.13 2.86 -12.18
N MET A 100 -2.36 4.14 -12.51
CA MET A 100 -3.31 4.53 -13.55
C MET A 100 -2.88 4.04 -14.94
N THR A 101 -1.60 4.18 -15.30
CA THR A 101 -1.05 3.63 -16.55
C THR A 101 -1.28 2.11 -16.64
N VAL A 102 -1.07 1.37 -15.55
CA VAL A 102 -1.35 -0.07 -15.52
C VAL A 102 -2.84 -0.34 -15.72
N ASN A 103 -3.72 0.43 -15.07
CA ASN A 103 -5.16 0.30 -15.24
C ASN A 103 -5.61 0.55 -16.68
N GLU A 104 -5.05 1.54 -17.37
CA GLU A 104 -5.32 1.81 -18.79
C GLU A 104 -4.92 0.61 -19.66
N ARG A 105 -3.76 0.01 -19.40
CA ARG A 105 -3.31 -1.19 -20.11
C ARG A 105 -4.23 -2.39 -19.84
N LEU A 106 -4.59 -2.62 -18.58
CA LEU A 106 -5.50 -3.70 -18.21
C LEU A 106 -6.88 -3.53 -18.84
N ARG A 107 -7.43 -2.30 -18.89
CA ARG A 107 -8.71 -2.03 -19.57
C ARG A 107 -8.63 -2.22 -21.09
N THR A 108 -7.47 -1.94 -21.69
CA THR A 108 -7.26 -2.23 -23.12
C THR A 108 -7.30 -3.73 -23.40
N LEU A 109 -6.65 -4.53 -22.55
CA LEU A 109 -6.58 -5.99 -22.71
C LEU A 109 -7.85 -6.73 -22.25
N TYR A 110 -8.55 -6.16 -21.26
CA TYR A 110 -9.71 -6.70 -20.60
C TYR A 110 -10.74 -5.59 -20.28
N PRO A 111 -11.51 -5.13 -21.28
CA PRO A 111 -12.44 -4.00 -21.12
C PRO A 111 -13.47 -4.16 -20.00
N ASP A 112 -13.95 -5.40 -19.79
CA ASP A 112 -15.00 -5.72 -18.81
C ASP A 112 -14.43 -6.19 -17.46
N SER A 113 -13.11 -6.18 -17.28
CA SER A 113 -12.48 -6.65 -16.04
C SER A 113 -12.56 -5.60 -14.95
N GLU A 114 -13.05 -6.01 -13.78
CA GLU A 114 -12.98 -5.23 -12.54
C GLU A 114 -11.69 -5.48 -11.73
N GLU A 115 -10.82 -6.38 -12.18
CA GLU A 115 -9.53 -6.65 -11.52
C GLU A 115 -8.50 -5.59 -11.94
N LEU A 116 -8.59 -4.43 -11.27
CA LEU A 116 -7.79 -3.23 -11.49
C LEU A 116 -7.30 -2.68 -10.15
N PHE A 117 -6.42 -1.69 -10.16
CA PHE A 117 -6.15 -0.89 -8.97
C PHE A 117 -7.33 0.02 -8.64
N ASP A 118 -7.75 0.02 -7.38
CA ASP A 118 -8.69 1.01 -6.83
C ASP A 118 -7.94 1.91 -5.87
N ILE A 119 -7.82 3.20 -6.19
CA ILE A 119 -7.08 4.15 -5.38
C ILE A 119 -8.07 4.89 -4.49
N VAL A 120 -7.87 4.79 -3.18
CA VAL A 120 -8.72 5.42 -2.17
C VAL A 120 -7.92 6.50 -1.45
N LEU A 121 -8.42 7.74 -1.47
CA LEU A 121 -7.83 8.81 -0.67
C LEU A 121 -8.30 8.68 0.78
N MET A 122 -7.36 8.52 1.70
CA MET A 122 -7.61 8.47 3.14
C MET A 122 -7.12 9.77 3.79
N THR A 123 -7.96 10.43 4.58
CA THR A 123 -7.55 11.64 5.29
C THR A 123 -8.20 11.74 6.65
N ASN A 124 -7.42 12.24 7.61
CA ASN A 124 -7.90 12.57 8.94
C ASN A 124 -8.50 13.97 9.01
N ASN A 125 -8.50 14.70 7.90
CA ASN A 125 -8.96 16.06 7.90
C ASN A 125 -10.49 16.14 8.01
N HIS A 126 -10.96 17.30 8.45
CA HIS A 126 -12.38 17.64 8.48
C HIS A 126 -12.97 17.66 7.06
N ALA A 127 -14.22 17.25 6.89
CA ALA A 127 -14.86 17.12 5.57
C ALA A 127 -14.85 18.43 4.75
N GLN A 128 -14.89 19.58 5.42
CA GLN A 128 -14.86 20.89 4.77
C GLN A 128 -13.59 21.16 3.97
N VAL A 129 -12.46 20.50 4.28
CA VAL A 129 -11.23 20.68 3.49
C VAL A 129 -11.20 19.79 2.23
N GLY A 130 -12.21 18.95 2.05
CA GLY A 130 -12.28 17.96 0.98
C GLY A 130 -12.33 18.59 -0.42
N VAL A 131 -12.92 19.78 -0.54
CA VAL A 131 -13.10 20.47 -1.83
C VAL A 131 -11.75 20.73 -2.50
N ARG A 132 -10.75 21.25 -1.76
CA ARG A 132 -9.41 21.47 -2.32
C ARG A 132 -8.73 20.19 -2.77
N LEU A 133 -8.92 19.10 -2.04
CA LEU A 133 -8.39 17.78 -2.40
C LEU A 133 -9.04 17.27 -3.70
N MET A 134 -10.36 17.41 -3.83
CA MET A 134 -11.10 17.05 -5.05
C MET A 134 -10.68 17.92 -6.24
N ASN A 135 -10.55 19.24 -6.04
CA ASN A 135 -10.09 20.17 -7.07
C ASN A 135 -8.67 19.84 -7.53
N SER A 136 -7.78 19.47 -6.60
CA SER A 136 -6.42 19.03 -6.93
C SER A 136 -6.44 17.72 -7.72
N ILE A 137 -7.25 16.74 -7.31
CA ILE A 137 -7.43 15.46 -8.03
C ILE A 137 -7.92 15.69 -9.46
N ASN A 138 -8.90 16.58 -9.64
CA ASN A 138 -9.41 16.96 -10.95
C ASN A 138 -8.38 17.72 -11.78
N HIS A 139 -7.63 18.64 -11.18
CA HIS A 139 -6.60 19.43 -11.86
C HIS A 139 -5.49 18.56 -12.47
N TYR A 140 -5.13 17.45 -11.81
CA TYR A 140 -4.12 16.51 -12.29
C TYR A 140 -4.69 15.28 -13.03
N ASP A 141 -6.01 15.29 -13.31
CA ASP A 141 -6.73 14.18 -13.96
C ASP A 141 -6.50 12.82 -13.27
N LEU A 142 -6.44 12.79 -11.93
CA LEU A 142 -6.28 11.55 -11.17
C LEU A 142 -7.62 10.81 -11.11
N THR A 143 -7.62 9.51 -11.44
CA THR A 143 -8.84 8.67 -11.38
C THR A 143 -9.07 8.14 -9.97
N ILE A 144 -9.30 9.06 -9.02
CA ILE A 144 -9.58 8.77 -7.61
C ILE A 144 -11.02 9.18 -7.33
N GLU A 145 -11.91 8.20 -7.24
CA GLU A 145 -13.35 8.44 -7.06
C GLU A 145 -13.80 8.18 -5.60
N ARG A 146 -12.93 7.59 -4.77
CA ARG A 146 -13.25 7.16 -3.41
C ARG A 146 -12.42 7.93 -2.38
N PHE A 147 -13.12 8.57 -1.46
CA PHE A 147 -12.54 9.37 -0.40
C PHE A 147 -13.07 8.87 0.94
N CYS A 148 -12.21 8.90 1.95
CA CYS A 148 -12.59 8.71 3.33
C CYS A 148 -11.97 9.81 4.17
N MET A 149 -12.83 10.64 4.76
CA MET A 149 -12.47 11.75 5.62
C MET A 149 -12.96 11.44 7.02
N THR A 150 -12.05 11.16 7.94
CA THR A 150 -12.40 10.63 9.27
C THR A 150 -12.61 11.71 10.33
N GLY A 151 -12.45 12.99 9.99
CA GLY A 151 -12.70 14.11 10.93
C GLY A 151 -11.86 14.01 12.21
N GLY A 152 -10.63 13.53 12.11
CA GLY A 152 -9.70 13.34 13.22
C GLY A 152 -9.60 11.89 13.73
N GLN A 153 -10.58 11.03 13.44
CA GLN A 153 -10.58 9.64 13.91
C GLN A 153 -9.55 8.76 13.19
N SER A 154 -9.19 7.62 13.78
CA SER A 154 -8.23 6.69 13.16
C SER A 154 -8.81 6.08 11.87
N PRO A 155 -8.04 6.02 10.76
CA PRO A 155 -8.53 5.48 9.49
C PRO A 155 -8.59 3.95 9.44
N ILE A 156 -8.04 3.25 10.43
CA ILE A 156 -7.75 1.81 10.37
C ILE A 156 -9.00 0.96 10.15
N GLY A 157 -10.10 1.28 10.86
CA GLY A 157 -11.38 0.58 10.66
C GLY A 157 -11.90 0.71 9.22
N TYR A 158 -11.72 1.88 8.60
CA TYR A 158 -12.08 2.10 7.21
C TYR A 158 -11.14 1.39 6.24
N LEU A 159 -9.83 1.34 6.53
CA LEU A 159 -8.89 0.57 5.71
C LEU A 159 -9.29 -0.91 5.63
N LYS A 160 -9.73 -1.51 6.74
CA LYS A 160 -10.28 -2.87 6.78
C LYS A 160 -11.57 -2.99 5.97
N ALA A 161 -12.52 -2.07 6.17
CA ALA A 161 -13.79 -2.07 5.44
C ALA A 161 -13.60 -1.92 3.92
N TYR A 162 -12.55 -1.22 3.50
CA TYR A 162 -12.16 -1.08 2.09
C TYR A 162 -11.36 -2.26 1.53
N MET A 163 -11.07 -3.29 2.32
CA MET A 163 -10.24 -4.43 1.89
C MET A 163 -8.88 -3.97 1.36
N THR A 164 -8.26 -3.02 2.07
CA THR A 164 -7.01 -2.37 1.62
C THR A 164 -5.88 -3.37 1.46
N ASN A 165 -5.28 -3.43 0.27
CA ASN A 165 -4.10 -4.25 -0.02
C ASN A 165 -2.79 -3.55 0.33
N LEU A 166 -2.76 -2.20 0.28
CA LEU A 166 -1.60 -1.40 0.66
C LEU A 166 -2.05 -0.02 1.18
N TYR A 167 -1.54 0.39 2.34
CA TYR A 167 -1.74 1.73 2.88
C TYR A 167 -0.42 2.53 2.93
N LEU A 168 -0.41 3.69 2.27
CA LEU A 168 0.76 4.58 2.21
C LEU A 168 0.49 5.90 2.91
N SER A 169 1.29 6.21 3.94
CA SER A 169 1.11 7.42 4.75
C SER A 169 2.43 8.09 5.12
N LYS A 170 2.37 9.34 5.59
CA LYS A 170 3.48 9.99 6.31
C LYS A 170 3.32 9.89 7.83
N ASP A 171 2.23 9.28 8.29
CA ASP A 171 1.91 9.14 9.71
C ASP A 171 2.43 7.82 10.27
N THR A 172 3.53 7.88 11.02
CA THR A 172 4.16 6.68 11.61
C THR A 172 3.19 5.87 12.46
N LYS A 173 2.39 6.55 13.31
CA LYS A 173 1.47 5.86 14.23
C LYS A 173 0.41 5.07 13.45
N LYS A 174 -0.21 5.71 12.45
CA LYS A 174 -1.24 5.05 11.63
C LYS A 174 -0.68 3.92 10.78
N VAL A 175 0.56 4.03 10.30
CA VAL A 175 1.19 2.92 9.56
C VAL A 175 1.43 1.73 10.48
N GLN A 176 1.92 1.98 11.69
CA GLN A 176 2.12 0.93 12.68
C GLN A 176 0.80 0.26 13.08
N GLU A 177 -0.24 1.04 13.40
CA GLU A 177 -1.58 0.51 13.69
C GLU A 177 -2.14 -0.33 12.53
N ALA A 178 -1.89 0.07 11.27
CA ALA A 178 -2.31 -0.70 10.10
C ALA A 178 -1.59 -2.06 10.00
N ILE A 179 -0.27 -2.08 10.22
CA ILE A 179 0.53 -3.32 10.19
C ILE A 179 0.10 -4.27 11.32
N GLU A 180 -0.12 -3.75 12.53
CA GLU A 180 -0.60 -4.53 13.68
C GLU A 180 -1.96 -5.18 13.40
N GLU A 181 -2.77 -4.54 12.56
CA GLU A 181 -4.08 -5.02 12.11
C GLU A 181 -4.04 -5.87 10.84
N GLY A 182 -2.85 -6.28 10.40
CA GLY A 182 -2.65 -7.17 9.26
C GLY A 182 -2.80 -6.50 7.89
N ILE A 183 -2.81 -5.17 7.83
CA ILE A 183 -2.85 -4.41 6.58
C ILE A 183 -1.42 -4.06 6.19
N ALA A 184 -1.00 -4.41 4.96
CA ALA A 184 0.30 -4.00 4.45
C ALA A 184 0.35 -2.46 4.40
N ALA A 185 1.35 -1.87 5.05
CA ALA A 185 1.48 -0.42 5.11
C ALA A 185 2.94 0.04 5.17
N ALA A 186 3.19 1.28 4.75
CA ALA A 186 4.51 1.87 4.79
C ALA A 186 4.48 3.40 4.95
N ILE A 187 5.53 3.93 5.58
CA ILE A 187 5.77 5.36 5.76
C ILE A 187 6.56 5.88 4.57
N MET A 188 6.02 6.81 3.80
CA MET A 188 6.68 7.32 2.61
C MET A 188 7.63 8.49 2.89
N TYR A 189 8.80 8.42 2.26
CA TYR A 189 9.81 9.47 2.25
C TYR A 189 10.12 9.90 0.81
N LYS A 190 10.12 11.21 0.60
CA LYS A 190 10.46 11.82 -0.69
C LYS A 190 11.95 12.23 -0.67
N PRO A 191 12.71 11.98 -1.75
CA PRO A 191 14.05 12.54 -1.91
C PRO A 191 13.98 14.05 -2.23
N ASP A 192 15.06 14.78 -1.95
CA ASP A 192 15.15 16.20 -2.29
C ASP A 192 15.25 16.42 -3.81
N MET A 193 16.05 15.59 -4.48
CA MET A 193 16.15 15.54 -5.93
C MET A 193 15.58 14.23 -6.44
N MET A 194 14.50 14.30 -7.20
CA MET A 194 13.83 13.13 -7.72
C MET A 194 14.46 12.67 -9.04
N MET A 195 14.69 11.37 -9.16
CA MET A 195 15.07 10.78 -10.44
C MET A 195 13.90 10.72 -11.43
N GLU A 196 14.22 10.65 -12.72
CA GLU A 196 13.22 10.41 -13.76
C GLU A 196 12.67 8.98 -13.65
N LEU A 197 11.35 8.85 -13.61
CA LEU A 197 10.63 7.58 -13.49
C LEU A 197 10.04 7.16 -14.84
N SER A 198 9.75 5.86 -14.98
CA SER A 198 9.13 5.33 -16.19
C SER A 198 7.65 5.74 -16.25
N GLU A 199 7.23 6.34 -17.37
CA GLU A 199 5.81 6.69 -17.58
C GLU A 199 4.96 5.50 -18.05
N THR A 200 5.60 4.44 -18.54
CA THR A 200 4.95 3.27 -19.15
C THR A 200 4.87 2.06 -18.23
N GLN A 201 5.68 2.00 -17.17
CA GLN A 201 5.74 0.88 -16.24
C GLN A 201 5.62 1.32 -14.79
N LEU A 202 4.78 0.67 -14.01
CA LEU A 202 4.88 0.59 -12.57
C LEU A 202 6.08 -0.28 -12.17
N ARG A 203 7.03 0.32 -11.44
CA ARG A 203 8.22 -0.37 -10.92
C ARG A 203 8.19 -0.37 -9.40
N VAL A 204 8.14 -1.56 -8.80
CA VAL A 204 8.04 -1.74 -7.35
C VAL A 204 9.21 -2.56 -6.84
N ALA A 205 10.04 -1.97 -5.98
CA ALA A 205 11.18 -2.66 -5.38
C ALA A 205 10.89 -2.99 -3.92
N PHE A 206 11.29 -4.18 -3.50
CA PHE A 206 11.09 -4.69 -2.14
C PHE A 206 12.41 -5.17 -1.56
N ASP A 207 12.66 -4.88 -0.29
CA ASP A 207 13.52 -5.76 0.50
C ASP A 207 12.87 -7.13 0.72
N GLY A 208 13.70 -8.11 1.06
CA GLY A 208 13.25 -9.46 1.43
C GLY A 208 12.76 -9.54 2.87
N ASP A 209 13.71 -9.63 3.79
CA ASP A 209 13.43 -9.88 5.21
C ASP A 209 12.68 -8.71 5.85
N ALA A 210 11.80 -9.00 6.81
CA ALA A 210 10.90 -8.03 7.47
C ALA A 210 10.00 -7.19 6.54
N VAL A 211 9.97 -7.47 5.24
CA VAL A 211 9.11 -6.82 4.24
C VAL A 211 8.25 -7.86 3.53
N LEU A 212 8.85 -8.72 2.70
CA LEU A 212 8.16 -9.83 2.02
C LEU A 212 8.14 -11.09 2.88
N PHE A 213 9.22 -11.32 3.61
CA PHE A 213 9.39 -12.42 4.56
C PHE A 213 9.31 -11.90 6.00
N SER A 214 9.13 -12.81 6.96
CA SER A 214 9.22 -12.46 8.38
C SER A 214 10.64 -12.02 8.77
N ASP A 215 10.78 -11.56 10.00
CA ASP A 215 12.05 -11.20 10.63
C ASP A 215 12.79 -12.41 11.24
N GLU A 216 12.39 -13.64 10.93
CA GLU A 216 12.99 -14.90 11.43
C GLU A 216 14.53 -14.89 11.24
N SER A 217 14.98 -14.52 10.05
CA SER A 217 16.40 -14.49 9.72
C SER A 217 17.16 -13.39 10.46
N GLU A 218 16.53 -12.23 10.67
CA GLU A 218 17.14 -11.14 11.43
C GLU A 218 17.30 -11.51 12.91
N ILE A 219 16.30 -12.19 13.49
CA ILE A 219 16.36 -12.71 14.86
C ILE A 219 17.54 -13.66 15.02
N ILE A 220 17.73 -14.60 14.09
CA ILE A 220 18.84 -15.57 14.14
C ILE A 220 20.19 -14.85 14.10
N VAL A 221 20.37 -13.89 13.17
CA VAL A 221 21.63 -13.14 13.04
C VAL A 221 21.92 -12.35 14.32
N LYS A 222 20.92 -11.67 14.90
CA LYS A 222 21.09 -10.87 16.12
C LYS A 222 21.39 -11.72 17.36
N GLN A 223 20.81 -12.91 17.47
CA GLN A 223 20.97 -13.77 18.63
C GLN A 223 22.20 -14.70 18.54
N HIS A 224 22.50 -15.22 17.34
CA HIS A 224 23.45 -16.33 17.15
C HIS A 224 24.53 -16.04 16.11
N GLY A 225 24.54 -14.87 15.48
CA GLY A 225 25.56 -14.46 14.51
C GLY A 225 25.35 -15.01 13.09
N LEU A 226 26.25 -14.62 12.18
CA LEU A 226 26.13 -14.90 10.74
C LEU A 226 26.39 -16.37 10.37
N ASP A 227 27.32 -17.05 11.04
CA ASP A 227 27.65 -18.45 10.72
C ASP A 227 26.46 -19.37 10.99
N THR A 228 25.84 -19.21 12.17
CA THR A 228 24.60 -19.93 12.53
C THR A 228 23.47 -19.64 11.55
N PHE A 229 23.36 -18.40 11.07
CA PHE A 229 22.39 -18.04 10.04
C PHE A 229 22.63 -18.79 8.72
N PHE A 230 23.88 -18.89 8.25
CA PHE A 230 24.17 -19.64 7.02
C PHE A 230 23.90 -21.14 7.16
N GLU A 231 24.24 -21.74 8.29
CA GLU A 231 23.90 -23.13 8.57
C GLU A 231 22.39 -23.36 8.61
N HIS A 232 21.65 -22.45 9.26
CA HIS A 232 20.20 -22.49 9.33
C HIS A 232 19.57 -22.40 7.94
N GLU A 233 20.02 -21.47 7.09
CA GLU A 233 19.51 -21.32 5.73
C GLU A 233 19.76 -22.55 4.85
N LYS A 234 20.93 -23.19 5.01
CA LYS A 234 21.26 -24.43 4.29
C LYS A 234 20.37 -25.60 4.73
N GLN A 235 20.13 -25.75 6.03
CA GLN A 235 19.26 -26.81 6.56
C GLN A 235 17.79 -26.61 6.17
N HIS A 236 17.34 -25.35 6.10
CA HIS A 236 15.95 -24.99 5.84
C HIS A 236 15.70 -24.55 4.39
N GLU A 237 16.62 -24.80 3.46
CA GLU A 237 16.55 -24.30 2.07
C GLU A 237 15.23 -24.66 1.36
N ASN A 238 14.66 -25.83 1.67
CA ASN A 238 13.39 -26.31 1.10
C ASN A 238 12.15 -26.00 1.97
N LYS A 239 12.33 -25.35 3.12
CA LYS A 239 11.23 -24.89 3.97
C LYS A 239 10.96 -23.42 3.66
N PRO A 240 9.75 -23.06 3.19
CA PRO A 240 9.41 -21.67 2.92
C PRO A 240 9.67 -20.75 4.12
N LEU A 241 10.15 -19.54 3.86
CA LEU A 241 10.21 -18.48 4.86
C LEU A 241 8.78 -18.11 5.30
N ALA A 242 8.61 -17.72 6.55
CA ALA A 242 7.33 -17.18 7.01
C ALA A 242 7.04 -15.84 6.31
N GLN A 243 5.75 -15.51 6.21
CA GLN A 243 5.30 -14.33 5.47
C GLN A 243 5.57 -13.03 6.24
N GLY A 244 6.03 -12.01 5.50
CA GLY A 244 6.14 -10.64 5.97
C GLY A 244 4.87 -9.82 5.70
N PRO A 245 4.83 -8.56 6.18
CA PRO A 245 3.66 -7.71 6.10
C PRO A 245 3.23 -7.35 4.67
N LEU A 246 4.16 -7.34 3.69
CA LEU A 246 3.88 -6.92 2.31
C LEU A 246 3.65 -8.10 1.35
N LYS A 247 3.63 -9.35 1.83
CA LYS A 247 3.36 -10.52 0.97
C LYS A 247 2.03 -10.39 0.23
N CYS A 248 0.97 -9.99 0.90
CA CYS A 248 -0.37 -9.89 0.30
C CYS A 248 -0.43 -8.85 -0.84
N PHE A 249 0.35 -7.77 -0.72
CA PHE A 249 0.48 -6.78 -1.78
C PHE A 249 1.25 -7.34 -2.98
N LEU A 250 2.34 -8.09 -2.75
CA LEU A 250 3.06 -8.77 -3.84
C LEU A 250 2.17 -9.81 -4.54
N GLU A 251 1.35 -10.55 -3.79
CA GLU A 251 0.36 -11.48 -4.37
C GLU A 251 -0.63 -10.76 -5.28
N ALA A 252 -1.10 -9.59 -4.88
CA ALA A 252 -2.00 -8.75 -5.68
C ALA A 252 -1.33 -8.27 -6.98
N LEU A 253 -0.06 -7.83 -6.92
CA LEU A 253 0.73 -7.46 -8.11
C LEU A 253 0.92 -8.67 -9.04
N GLY A 254 1.34 -9.82 -8.48
CA GLY A 254 1.56 -11.06 -9.24
C GLY A 254 0.30 -11.57 -9.92
N LYS A 255 -0.87 -11.39 -9.30
CA LYS A 255 -2.17 -11.70 -9.90
C LYS A 255 -2.42 -10.85 -11.15
N LEU A 256 -2.19 -9.54 -11.08
CA LEU A 256 -2.34 -8.64 -12.22
C LEU A 256 -1.31 -8.92 -13.33
N GLN A 257 -0.05 -9.20 -12.98
CA GLN A 257 0.99 -9.61 -13.92
C GLN A 257 0.56 -10.85 -14.72
N LYS A 258 0.08 -11.89 -14.04
CA LYS A 258 -0.40 -13.13 -14.67
C LYS A 258 -1.53 -12.90 -15.68
N LYS A 259 -2.43 -11.93 -15.43
CA LYS A 259 -3.46 -11.56 -16.43
C LYS A 259 -2.82 -11.05 -17.72
N ILE A 260 -1.81 -10.19 -17.60
CA ILE A 260 -1.12 -9.62 -18.75
C ILE A 260 -0.32 -10.71 -19.48
N TYR A 261 0.29 -11.64 -18.73
CA TYR A 261 1.01 -12.79 -19.29
C TYR A 261 0.08 -13.71 -20.09
N ALA A 262 -1.16 -13.89 -19.65
CA ALA A 262 -2.17 -14.69 -20.36
C ALA A 262 -2.58 -14.08 -21.72
N LYS A 263 -2.21 -12.82 -22.01
CA LYS A 263 -2.34 -12.19 -23.32
C LYS A 263 -1.05 -12.24 -24.16
N ASN A 264 -0.07 -13.04 -23.75
CA ASN A 264 1.27 -13.12 -24.35
C ASN A 264 2.08 -11.81 -24.25
N GLU A 265 1.74 -10.92 -23.31
CA GLU A 265 2.44 -9.63 -23.12
C GLU A 265 3.38 -9.67 -21.90
N ARG A 266 4.06 -10.80 -21.70
CA ARG A 266 4.96 -10.96 -20.55
C ARG A 266 6.13 -9.98 -20.56
N LEU A 267 6.74 -9.77 -21.73
CA LEU A 267 7.87 -8.85 -21.88
C LEU A 267 7.45 -7.38 -21.80
N ASP A 268 6.24 -7.07 -22.25
CA ASP A 268 5.67 -5.72 -22.27
C ASP A 268 4.78 -5.45 -21.05
N CYS A 269 4.96 -6.22 -19.97
CA CYS A 269 4.16 -6.05 -18.77
C CYS A 269 4.41 -4.65 -18.15
N PRO A 270 3.35 -3.87 -17.90
CA PRO A 270 3.46 -2.56 -17.28
C PRO A 270 3.71 -2.65 -15.77
N ILE A 271 3.73 -3.85 -15.16
CA ILE A 271 4.11 -4.05 -13.76
C ILE A 271 5.44 -4.78 -13.74
N ARG A 272 6.45 -4.20 -13.09
CA ARG A 272 7.76 -4.79 -12.89
C ARG A 272 8.14 -4.78 -11.42
N THR A 273 8.49 -5.95 -10.90
CA THR A 273 8.79 -6.20 -9.49
C THR A 273 10.26 -6.53 -9.29
N PHE A 274 10.86 -5.98 -8.24
CA PHE A 274 12.28 -6.14 -7.93
C PHE A 274 12.43 -6.62 -6.49
N LEU A 275 13.20 -7.67 -6.27
CA LEU A 275 13.71 -8.05 -4.95
C LEU A 275 15.12 -7.46 -4.80
N VAL A 276 15.34 -6.58 -3.84
CA VAL A 276 16.62 -5.94 -3.56
C VAL A 276 17.03 -6.26 -2.12
N THR A 277 17.76 -7.37 -1.95
CA THR A 277 18.04 -7.94 -0.62
C THR A 277 19.52 -7.93 -0.27
N ALA A 278 19.82 -7.68 1.01
CA ALA A 278 21.18 -7.79 1.55
C ALA A 278 21.70 -9.24 1.62
N ARG A 279 20.83 -10.24 1.42
CA ARG A 279 21.21 -11.65 1.39
C ARG A 279 22.24 -11.96 0.31
N SER A 280 23.07 -12.97 0.56
CA SER A 280 24.01 -13.50 -0.42
C SER A 280 23.31 -14.54 -1.30
N ALA A 281 23.53 -14.45 -2.62
CA ALA A 281 22.98 -15.41 -3.57
C ALA A 281 23.45 -16.85 -3.26
N ALA A 282 24.73 -17.00 -2.89
CA ALA A 282 25.36 -18.30 -2.75
C ALA A 282 24.98 -19.03 -1.45
N SER A 283 24.71 -18.31 -0.36
CA SER A 283 24.47 -18.93 0.95
C SER A 283 23.02 -18.88 1.44
N SER A 284 22.25 -17.87 1.07
CA SER A 284 20.87 -17.67 1.58
C SER A 284 19.84 -17.29 0.52
N GLY A 285 20.25 -17.19 -0.75
CA GLY A 285 19.37 -16.81 -1.85
C GLY A 285 18.44 -17.91 -2.36
N ALA A 286 18.86 -19.18 -2.27
CA ALA A 286 18.08 -20.30 -2.77
C ALA A 286 16.72 -20.44 -2.04
N ARG A 287 16.72 -20.33 -0.70
CA ARG A 287 15.49 -20.41 0.12
C ARG A 287 14.49 -19.31 -0.24
N VAL A 288 14.98 -18.09 -0.51
CA VAL A 288 14.15 -16.95 -0.93
C VAL A 288 13.43 -17.24 -2.24
N LEU A 289 14.16 -17.68 -3.27
CA LEU A 289 13.56 -17.97 -4.58
C LEU A 289 12.61 -19.18 -4.52
N LYS A 290 12.94 -20.21 -3.73
CA LYS A 290 12.05 -21.35 -3.49
C LYS A 290 10.78 -20.94 -2.75
N THR A 291 10.88 -20.02 -1.79
CA THR A 291 9.73 -19.47 -1.06
C THR A 291 8.78 -18.74 -2.01
N LEU A 292 9.29 -17.80 -2.81
CA LEU A 292 8.48 -17.07 -3.79
C LEU A 292 7.79 -18.03 -4.77
N ARG A 293 8.53 -19.03 -5.27
CA ARG A 293 7.97 -20.08 -6.14
C ARG A 293 6.87 -20.88 -5.45
N SER A 294 7.04 -21.23 -4.17
CA SER A 294 6.02 -21.96 -3.41
C SER A 294 4.73 -21.16 -3.22
N TRP A 295 4.82 -19.84 -3.17
CA TRP A 295 3.67 -18.93 -3.17
C TRP A 295 3.08 -18.70 -4.56
N GLY A 296 3.68 -19.29 -5.61
CA GLY A 296 3.33 -19.05 -7.00
C GLY A 296 3.61 -17.61 -7.44
N LEU A 297 4.55 -16.93 -6.77
CA LEU A 297 4.96 -15.57 -7.09
C LEU A 297 6.25 -15.58 -7.88
N GLU A 298 6.28 -14.74 -8.90
CA GLU A 298 7.43 -14.51 -9.75
C GLU A 298 7.87 -13.06 -9.54
N ILE A 299 9.17 -12.87 -9.33
CA ILE A 299 9.79 -11.54 -9.30
C ILE A 299 10.54 -11.38 -10.62
N ASP A 300 10.43 -10.23 -11.26
CA ASP A 300 11.06 -9.98 -12.56
C ASP A 300 12.58 -9.89 -12.44
N GLU A 301 13.08 -9.24 -11.38
CA GLU A 301 14.52 -9.12 -11.10
C GLU A 301 14.82 -9.33 -9.61
N ALA A 302 15.72 -10.26 -9.30
CA ALA A 302 16.20 -10.51 -7.95
C ALA A 302 17.68 -10.14 -7.83
N LEU A 303 17.98 -9.17 -6.96
CA LEU A 303 19.30 -8.61 -6.75
C LEU A 303 19.75 -8.95 -5.32
N PHE A 304 20.72 -9.86 -5.24
CA PHE A 304 21.34 -10.32 -3.99
C PHE A 304 22.66 -9.57 -3.79
N LEU A 305 22.70 -8.73 -2.76
CA LEU A 305 23.79 -7.78 -2.54
C LEU A 305 24.90 -8.29 -1.62
N ALA A 306 24.68 -9.38 -0.88
CA ALA A 306 25.64 -9.89 0.11
C ALA A 306 26.19 -8.78 1.04
N GLY A 307 25.30 -7.89 1.52
CA GLY A 307 25.64 -6.74 2.38
C GLY A 307 26.08 -5.46 1.66
N ALA A 308 26.23 -5.47 0.34
CA ALA A 308 26.52 -4.26 -0.43
C ALA A 308 25.36 -3.23 -0.35
N PRO A 309 25.64 -1.92 -0.50
CA PRO A 309 24.60 -0.89 -0.43
C PRO A 309 23.57 -1.01 -1.56
N LYS A 310 22.29 -0.82 -1.23
CA LYS A 310 21.16 -0.89 -2.18
C LYS A 310 21.10 0.31 -3.14
N GLY A 311 21.56 1.48 -2.69
CA GLY A 311 21.43 2.76 -3.39
C GLY A 311 21.82 2.74 -4.87
N PRO A 312 23.03 2.29 -5.26
CA PRO A 312 23.43 2.25 -6.67
C PRO A 312 22.51 1.40 -7.58
N LEU A 313 21.95 0.31 -7.05
CA LEU A 313 20.99 -0.51 -7.80
C LEU A 313 19.64 0.18 -7.92
N LEU A 314 19.17 0.84 -6.86
CA LEU A 314 17.94 1.64 -6.90
C LEU A 314 18.04 2.77 -7.92
N GLN A 315 19.21 3.41 -8.04
CA GLN A 315 19.47 4.42 -9.06
C GLN A 315 19.37 3.87 -10.49
N LYS A 316 19.73 2.60 -10.70
CA LYS A 316 19.57 1.91 -12.00
C LYS A 316 18.13 1.50 -12.25
N ILE A 317 17.46 0.94 -11.23
CA ILE A 317 16.09 0.41 -11.32
C ILE A 317 15.08 1.54 -11.57
N ARG A 318 15.29 2.69 -10.92
CA ARG A 318 14.37 3.84 -10.89
C ARG A 318 12.95 3.43 -10.48
N PRO A 319 12.78 2.82 -9.29
CA PRO A 319 11.48 2.34 -8.88
C PRO A 319 10.56 3.52 -8.53
N HIS A 320 9.26 3.34 -8.76
CA HIS A 320 8.24 4.29 -8.30
C HIS A 320 8.14 4.30 -6.77
N ILE A 321 8.45 3.16 -6.16
CA ILE A 321 8.51 2.99 -4.71
C ILE A 321 9.46 1.84 -4.36
N PHE A 322 10.28 2.06 -3.34
CA PHE A 322 11.15 1.05 -2.74
C PHE A 322 10.74 0.82 -1.28
N PHE A 323 10.45 -0.42 -0.91
CA PHE A 323 10.09 -0.81 0.46
C PHE A 323 11.25 -1.44 1.20
N ASP A 324 11.49 -0.97 2.42
CA ASP A 324 12.55 -1.47 3.31
C ASP A 324 12.14 -1.29 4.77
N ASP A 325 12.54 -2.19 5.66
CA ASP A 325 12.26 -2.09 7.10
C ASP A 325 13.32 -1.27 7.85
N GLN A 326 14.47 -0.98 7.23
CA GLN A 326 15.58 -0.30 7.89
C GLN A 326 15.75 1.14 7.41
N MET A 327 15.69 2.08 8.37
CA MET A 327 15.85 3.51 8.07
C MET A 327 17.18 3.86 7.37
N PHE A 328 18.25 3.09 7.61
CA PHE A 328 19.53 3.28 6.92
C PHE A 328 19.41 3.06 5.41
N HIS A 329 18.66 2.05 4.98
CA HIS A 329 18.40 1.80 3.56
C HIS A 329 17.42 2.82 2.96
N ILE A 330 16.45 3.30 3.74
CA ILE A 330 15.54 4.38 3.35
C ILE A 330 16.30 5.67 3.07
N GLU A 331 17.22 6.08 3.95
CA GLU A 331 18.03 7.27 3.73
C GLU A 331 18.98 7.11 2.54
N GLY A 332 19.67 5.97 2.42
CA GLY A 332 20.52 5.69 1.26
C GLY A 332 19.76 5.67 -0.08
N ALA A 333 18.48 5.27 -0.09
CA ALA A 333 17.63 5.35 -1.27
C ALA A 333 17.26 6.80 -1.62
N LYS A 334 16.94 7.62 -0.61
CA LYS A 334 16.63 9.05 -0.79
C LYS A 334 17.81 9.84 -1.35
N GLU A 335 19.02 9.58 -0.84
CA GLU A 335 20.25 10.19 -1.34
C GLU A 335 20.46 9.90 -2.84
N MET A 336 19.99 8.76 -3.32
CA MET A 336 20.07 8.35 -4.73
C MET A 336 18.86 8.80 -5.56
N GLY A 337 17.97 9.62 -5.00
CA GLY A 337 16.82 10.18 -5.69
C GLY A 337 15.61 9.25 -5.84
N THR A 338 15.56 8.17 -5.04
CA THR A 338 14.48 7.19 -5.04
C THR A 338 13.42 7.50 -4.00
N ILE A 339 12.13 7.33 -4.33
CA ILE A 339 11.06 7.34 -3.32
C ILE A 339 11.16 6.05 -2.49
N ALA A 340 11.36 6.22 -1.19
CA ALA A 340 11.49 5.11 -0.25
C ALA A 340 10.29 5.04 0.69
N ALA A 341 9.94 3.84 1.12
CA ALA A 341 8.80 3.56 1.96
C ALA A 341 9.21 2.61 3.09
N HIS A 342 9.28 3.16 4.30
CA HIS A 342 9.69 2.42 5.49
C HIS A 342 8.57 1.52 5.99
N VAL A 343 8.85 0.25 6.19
CA VAL A 343 7.93 -0.73 6.78
C VAL A 343 8.33 -0.95 8.25
N PRO A 344 7.66 -0.33 9.23
CA PRO A 344 8.02 -0.47 10.63
C PRO A 344 7.58 -1.84 11.18
N TYR A 345 8.27 -2.90 10.76
CA TYR A 345 8.01 -4.29 11.12
C TYR A 345 9.29 -4.99 11.61
N GLY A 346 9.10 -6.02 12.43
CA GLY A 346 10.16 -6.91 12.86
C GLY A 346 11.00 -6.41 14.05
N ILE A 347 11.86 -7.29 14.55
CA ILE A 347 12.75 -7.02 15.67
C ILE A 347 13.75 -5.89 15.38
N GLY A 348 14.05 -5.61 14.11
CA GLY A 348 14.75 -4.42 13.60
C GLY A 348 14.37 -3.13 14.31
N GLN A 349 13.08 -2.91 14.50
CA GLN A 349 12.53 -1.66 15.06
C GLN A 349 12.89 -1.44 16.54
N LYS A 350 13.29 -2.50 17.26
CA LYS A 350 13.68 -2.41 18.69
C LYS A 350 15.15 -2.06 18.90
N TYR A 351 15.92 -1.86 17.83
CA TYR A 351 17.36 -1.61 17.90
C TYR A 351 17.72 -0.35 17.11
N ASN A 352 18.49 0.56 17.73
CA ASN A 352 19.10 1.66 17.00
C ASN A 352 20.61 1.44 16.93
N LYS A 353 21.19 1.38 15.72
CA LYS A 353 22.62 1.08 15.50
C LYS A 353 23.12 -0.16 16.27
N GLY A 354 22.31 -1.22 16.32
CA GLY A 354 22.65 -2.48 16.99
C GLY A 354 22.55 -2.46 18.52
N LYS A 355 22.07 -1.38 19.14
CA LYS A 355 21.81 -1.31 20.59
C LYS A 355 20.31 -1.43 20.86
N LEU A 356 19.94 -2.27 21.83
CA LEU A 356 18.55 -2.48 22.26
C LEU A 356 17.96 -1.15 22.80
N ILE A 357 16.77 -0.80 22.35
CA ILE A 357 16.00 0.35 22.85
C ILE A 357 15.17 -0.17 24.05
N GLU A 358 15.78 -0.39 25.22
CA GLU A 358 15.01 -0.73 26.42
C GLU A 358 14.16 0.45 26.90
N GLN A 359 12.92 0.18 27.32
CA GLN A 359 12.16 1.08 28.18
C GLN A 359 12.62 0.90 29.63
N PRO A 360 12.71 1.96 30.45
CA PRO A 360 13.01 1.81 31.87
C PRO A 360 11.80 1.19 32.60
N GLU A 361 11.98 0.00 33.17
CA GLU A 361 11.11 -0.49 34.23
C GLU A 361 11.27 0.43 35.46
N LYS A 362 10.22 1.20 35.75
CA LYS A 362 10.06 1.80 37.08
C LYS A 362 9.79 0.66 38.07
N LEU A 363 10.84 0.14 38.68
CA LEU A 363 10.73 -0.55 39.96
C LEU A 363 10.34 0.47 41.03
N GLN A 364 9.04 0.55 41.32
CA GLN A 364 8.54 1.14 42.56
C GLN A 364 9.09 0.32 43.73
N LYS A 365 9.79 1.00 44.65
CA LYS A 365 9.98 0.58 46.04
C LYS A 365 9.18 1.51 46.92
#